data_AF-A0A356ZAX7-F1
#
_entry.id   AF-A0A356ZAX7-F1
#
_cell.length_a   1.000
_cell.length_b   1.000
_cell.length_c   1.000
_cell.angle_alpha   90.00
_cell.angle_beta   90.00
_cell.angle_gamma   90.00
#
_symmetry.space_group_name_H-M   'P 1'
#
loop_
_entity.id
_entity.type
_entity.pdbx_description
1 polymer ?
#
loop_
_entity_poly.entity_id
_entity_poly.type
_entity_poly.pdbx_seq_one_letter_code
_entity_poly.pdbx_strand_id
1 'polypeptide(L)' 'LYYPSDNFTDQPESFIAAEIIREKALQLTRDEVPHSLAVEVEEYKQQSNGKLYLRAAIYTERES' A
#
# COMPACT_ATOMS: atom_id res chain seq x y z
N LEU A 1 -32.07 2.53 -4.05
CA LEU A 1 -31.31 1.30 -4.37
C LEU A 1 -30.20 1.69 -5.34
N TYR A 2 -29.13 0.91 -5.47
CA TYR A 2 -27.93 1.14 -6.31
C TYR A 2 -26.73 1.78 -5.60
N TYR A 3 -26.31 1.13 -4.50
CA TYR A 3 -24.89 0.87 -4.33
C TYR A 3 -24.53 -0.21 -5.37
N PRO A 4 -23.77 0.09 -6.43
CA PRO A 4 -23.26 -0.96 -7.30
C PRO A 4 -22.40 -1.92 -6.46
N SER A 5 -22.44 -3.20 -6.81
CA SER A 5 -21.78 -4.31 -6.12
C SER A 5 -20.25 -4.20 -6.00
N ASP A 6 -19.67 -3.12 -6.54
CA ASP A 6 -18.23 -2.82 -6.60
C ASP A 6 -17.80 -1.75 -5.58
N ASN A 7 -18.65 -1.37 -4.63
CA ASN A 7 -18.25 -0.46 -3.55
C ASN A 7 -17.39 -1.20 -2.52
N PHE A 8 -16.12 -1.37 -2.84
CA PHE A 8 -15.09 -1.77 -1.88
C PHE A 8 -14.56 -0.52 -1.19
N THR A 9 -15.14 -0.22 -0.01
CA THR A 9 -14.68 0.76 0.99
C THR A 9 -14.64 2.25 0.54
N ASP A 10 -14.91 3.20 1.45
CA ASP A 10 -14.72 4.64 1.18
C ASP A 10 -13.23 5.04 1.04
N GLN A 11 -12.31 4.10 1.28
CA GLN A 11 -10.88 4.29 1.21
C GLN A 11 -10.37 4.05 -0.22
N PRO A 12 -9.48 4.91 -0.75
CA PRO A 12 -8.86 4.72 -2.05
C PRO A 12 -8.13 3.37 -2.15
N GLU A 13 -8.16 2.72 -3.31
CA GLU A 13 -7.45 1.46 -3.57
C GLU A 13 -5.94 1.56 -3.32
N SER A 14 -5.36 2.74 -3.53
CA SER A 14 -3.96 3.04 -3.21
C SER A 14 -3.66 2.96 -1.70
N PHE A 15 -4.62 3.32 -0.85
CA PHE A 15 -4.49 3.17 0.60
C PHE A 15 -4.47 1.70 1.00
N ILE A 16 -5.37 0.90 0.42
CA ILE A 16 -5.40 -0.55 0.65
C ILE A 16 -4.07 -1.18 0.19
N ALA A 17 -3.55 -0.77 -0.97
CA ALA A 17 -2.25 -1.23 -1.46
C ALA A 17 -1.10 -0.84 -0.51
N ALA A 18 -1.10 0.38 0.03
CA ALA A 18 -0.12 0.83 1.02
C ALA A 18 -0.15 -0.04 2.29
N GLU A 19 -1.34 -0.35 2.81
CA GLU A 19 -1.50 -1.17 4.00
C GLU A 19 -1.07 -2.62 3.78
N ILE A 20 -1.36 -3.20 2.61
CA ILE A 20 -0.86 -4.53 2.24
C ILE A 20 0.66 -4.56 2.22
N ILE A 21 1.30 -3.56 1.61
CA ILE A 21 2.76 -3.43 1.57
C ILE A 21 3.32 -3.30 2.99
N ARG A 22 2.71 -2.46 3.84
CA ARG A 22 3.12 -2.24 5.23
C ARG A 22 3.04 -3.52 6.05
N GLU A 23 1.95 -4.28 5.94
CA GLU A 23 1.80 -5.57 6.65
C GLU A 23 2.89 -6.56 6.22
N LYS A 24 3.16 -6.66 4.92
CA LYS A 24 4.20 -7.56 4.40
C LYS A 24 5.60 -7.12 4.79
N ALA A 25 5.88 -5.81 4.77
CA ALA A 25 7.13 -5.27 5.26
C ALA A 25 7.34 -5.68 6.73
N LEU A 26 6.37 -5.39 7.60
CA LEU A 26 6.44 -5.76 9.03
C LEU A 26 6.60 -7.27 9.26
N GLN A 27 5.90 -8.12 8.49
CA GLN A 27 6.02 -9.59 8.60
C GLN A 27 7.41 -10.10 8.21
N LEU A 28 8.04 -9.48 7.22
CA LEU A 28 9.34 -9.89 6.70
C LEU A 28 10.49 -9.34 7.55
N THR A 29 10.30 -8.20 8.21
CA THR A 29 11.36 -7.47 8.93
C THR A 29 11.40 -7.77 10.43
N ARG A 30 11.19 -9.04 10.77
CA ARG A 30 10.85 -9.62 12.09
C ARG A 30 11.35 -8.95 13.38
N ASP A 31 12.49 -8.25 13.40
CA ASP A 31 13.04 -7.56 14.58
C ASP A 31 13.88 -6.29 14.31
N GLU A 32 14.11 -5.88 13.04
CA GLU A 32 15.05 -4.78 12.70
C GLU A 32 14.38 -3.50 12.20
N VAL A 33 13.07 -3.52 12.00
CA VAL A 33 12.36 -2.35 11.50
C VAL A 33 11.93 -1.44 12.66
N PRO A 34 12.17 -0.12 12.57
CA PRO A 34 11.70 0.81 13.59
C PRO A 34 10.19 0.67 13.76
N HIS A 35 9.73 0.81 14.99
CA HIS A 35 8.32 0.62 15.40
C HIS A 35 7.30 1.40 14.53
N SER A 36 7.77 2.39 13.76
CA SER A 36 7.03 3.13 12.74
C SER A 36 7.59 2.88 11.34
N LEU A 37 6.88 2.04 10.58
CA LEU A 37 6.92 2.06 9.11
C LEU A 37 5.77 2.88 8.58
N ALA A 38 6.08 3.81 7.68
CA ALA A 38 5.10 4.47 6.84
C ALA A 38 5.28 4.02 5.40
N VAL A 39 4.17 3.75 4.71
CA VAL A 39 4.17 3.40 3.29
C VAL A 39 3.29 4.40 2.55
N GLU A 40 3.81 4.95 1.46
CA GLU A 40 3.10 5.88 0.60
C GLU A 40 3.08 5.35 -0.83
N VAL A 41 1.90 5.31 -1.45
CA VAL A 41 1.77 4.98 -2.87
C VAL A 41 1.85 6.27 -3.68
N GLU A 42 2.94 6.42 -4.43
CA GLU A 42 3.22 7.60 -5.25
C GLU A 42 2.59 7.48 -6.65
N GLU A 43 2.42 6.25 -7.16
CA GLU A 43 1.75 6.01 -8.44
C GLU A 43 0.85 4.78 -8.38
N TYR A 44 -0.34 4.93 -8.96
CA TYR A 44 -1.32 3.87 -9.15
C TYR A 44 -1.94 4.03 -10.53
N LYS A 45 -1.52 3.21 -11.50
CA LYS A 45 -1.85 3.39 -12.92
C LYS A 45 -2.24 2.07 -13.58
N GLN A 46 -3.44 2.01 -14.14
CA GLN A 46 -3.81 0.91 -15.03
C GLN A 46 -3.02 1.02 -16.34
N GLN A 47 -2.29 -0.02 -16.71
CA GLN A 47 -1.56 -0.12 -17.97
C GLN A 47 -2.43 -0.72 -19.08
N SER A 48 -2.10 -0.39 -20.33
CA SER A 48 -2.82 -0.85 -21.53
C SER A 48 -2.82 -2.36 -21.73
N ASN A 49 -1.87 -3.07 -21.13
CA ASN A 49 -1.78 -4.54 -21.13
C ASN A 49 -2.65 -5.21 -20.04
N GLY A 50 -3.51 -4.45 -19.35
CA GLY A 50 -4.37 -4.96 -18.29
C GLY A 50 -3.68 -5.13 -16.93
N LYS A 51 -2.40 -4.77 -16.79
CA LYS A 51 -1.69 -4.78 -15.51
C LYS A 51 -1.91 -3.49 -14.74
N LEU A 52 -1.83 -3.56 -13.42
CA LEU A 52 -1.77 -2.39 -12.56
C LEU A 52 -0.30 -2.10 -12.22
N TYR A 53 0.14 -0.88 -12.54
CA TYR A 53 1.43 -0.37 -12.09
C TYR A 53 1.27 0.39 -10.79
N LEU A 54 2.11 0.05 -9.82
CA LEU A 54 2.11 0.62 -8.49
C LEU A 54 3.55 0.99 -8.12
N ARG A 55 3.78 2.24 -7.70
CA ARG A 55 5.04 2.70 -7.12
C ARG A 55 4.77 3.17 -5.71
N ALA A 56 5.54 2.64 -4.76
CA ALA A 56 5.41 2.97 -3.35
C ALA A 56 6.78 3.26 -2.72
N ALA A 57 6.79 4.23 -1.81
CA ALA A 57 7.92 4.55 -0.95
C ALA A 57 7.66 3.98 0.45
N ILE A 58 8.68 3.34 1.03
CA ILE A 58 8.64 2.87 2.42
C ILE A 58 9.59 3.76 3.22
N TYR A 59 9.04 4.44 4.21
CA TYR A 59 9.77 5.30 5.13
C TYR A 59 9.94 4.61 6.48
N THR A 60 11.10 4.81 7.07
CA THR A 60 11.47 4.31 8.39
C THR A 60 12.01 5.48 9.20
N GLU A 61 11.76 5.53 10.50
CA GLU A 61 12.50 6.46 11.36
C GLU A 61 13.99 6.07 11.35
N ARG A 62 14.88 6.99 10.91
CA ARG A 62 16.34 6.81 10.84
C ARG A 62 16.95 6.46 12.21
N GLU A 63 18.11 5.81 12.35
CA GLU A 63 19.06 5.07 11.49
C GLU A 63 19.78 4.14 12.50
N SER A 64 19.91 2.85 12.20
CA SER A 64 20.67 1.89 13.04
C SER A 64 22.14 2.25 13.18
#